data_AF-A0A821DSR5-F1
#
_entry.id   AF-A0A821DSR5-F1
#
_cell.length_a   1.000
_cell.length_b   1.000
_cell.length_c   1.000
_cell.angle_alpha   90.00
_cell.angle_beta   90.00
_cell.angle_gamma   90.00
#
_symmetry.space_group_name_H-M   'P 1'
#
loop_
_entity.id
_entity.type
_entity.pdbx_description
1 polymer ?
#
loop_
_entity_poly.entity_id
_entity_poly.type
_entity_poly.pdbx_seq_one_letter_code
_entity_poly.pdbx_strand_id
1 'polypeptide(L)'
;MTAGSISAPSIIPLRTVQYGHTQKFTIDTNTLIEISSETKDVDIYYTLDGSKPDPFTALATRRSTIQYKKAFYIPKNIATPGKVTIKAIAVSKDGIRESVVVTKKFDVQVVESDHSPTDENENRFVYELQQERK
;
A
#
# COMPACT_ATOMS: atom_id res chain seq x y z
N MET A 1 -13.53 -25.96 -12.10
CA MET A 1 -13.96 -24.56 -12.25
C MET A 1 -15.44 -24.50 -11.92
N THR A 2 -15.85 -23.69 -10.94
CA THR A 2 -17.28 -23.48 -10.65
C THR A 2 -17.72 -22.23 -11.40
N ALA A 3 -18.63 -22.37 -12.36
CA ALA A 3 -19.21 -21.22 -13.04
C ALA A 3 -19.94 -20.33 -12.00
N GLY A 4 -19.58 -19.05 -11.94
CA GLY A 4 -20.24 -18.06 -11.07
C GLY A 4 -19.53 -17.71 -9.76
N SER A 5 -18.39 -18.36 -9.42
CA SER A 5 -17.57 -17.99 -8.26
C SER A 5 -16.65 -16.81 -8.56
N ILE A 6 -16.49 -15.88 -7.61
CA ILE A 6 -15.50 -14.79 -7.71
C ILE A 6 -14.11 -15.31 -7.32
N SER A 7 -13.13 -15.13 -8.21
CA SER A 7 -11.72 -15.43 -7.95
C SER A 7 -11.18 -14.56 -6.82
N ALA A 8 -10.38 -15.16 -5.94
CA ALA A 8 -9.68 -14.40 -4.90
C ALA A 8 -8.71 -13.37 -5.52
N PRO A 9 -8.54 -12.19 -4.90
CA PRO A 9 -7.55 -11.23 -5.37
C PRO A 9 -6.11 -11.76 -5.28
N SER A 10 -5.22 -11.18 -6.08
CA SER A 10 -3.77 -11.34 -5.98
C SER A 10 -3.13 -10.07 -5.44
N ILE A 11 -2.28 -10.19 -4.42
CA ILE A 11 -1.52 -9.08 -3.83
C ILE A 11 -0.08 -9.14 -4.34
N ILE A 12 0.30 -8.15 -5.16
CA ILE A 12 1.50 -8.18 -5.99
C ILE A 12 2.38 -6.95 -5.69
N PRO A 13 3.63 -7.14 -5.22
CA PRO A 13 4.58 -6.05 -5.14
C PRO A 13 5.12 -5.69 -6.54
N LEU A 14 4.97 -4.44 -6.94
CA LEU A 14 5.52 -3.89 -8.17
C LEU A 14 6.98 -3.53 -7.95
N ARG A 15 7.88 -4.43 -8.33
CA ARG A 15 9.32 -4.25 -8.28
C ARG A 15 9.94 -4.64 -9.61
N THR A 16 11.02 -3.98 -10.00
CA THR A 16 11.87 -4.48 -11.07
C THR A 16 12.45 -5.81 -10.61
N VAL A 17 12.22 -6.88 -11.38
CA VAL A 17 12.81 -8.19 -11.10
C VAL A 17 14.33 -8.08 -11.20
N GLN A 18 15.01 -7.85 -10.08
CA GLN A 18 16.46 -7.96 -10.05
C GLN A 18 16.82 -9.44 -10.09
N TYR A 19 17.40 -9.85 -11.22
CA TYR A 19 17.94 -11.19 -11.41
C TYR A 19 18.85 -11.55 -10.23
N GLY A 20 18.49 -12.60 -9.47
CA GLY A 20 19.29 -13.09 -8.34
C GLY A 20 18.74 -12.83 -6.94
N HIS A 21 17.74 -11.94 -6.76
CA HIS A 21 17.15 -11.70 -5.43
C HIS A 21 15.95 -12.62 -5.12
N THR A 22 16.14 -13.54 -4.17
CA THR A 22 15.20 -14.61 -3.79
C THR A 22 14.18 -14.20 -2.72
N GLN A 23 14.17 -12.96 -2.25
CA GLN A 23 13.29 -12.55 -1.16
C GLN A 23 11.86 -12.26 -1.68
N LYS A 24 11.06 -13.33 -1.82
CA LYS A 24 9.68 -13.28 -2.35
C LYS A 24 8.71 -12.42 -1.51
N PHE A 25 9.05 -12.11 -0.27
CA PHE A 25 8.16 -11.40 0.67
C PHE A 25 8.80 -10.17 1.35
N THR A 26 10.00 -9.78 0.94
CA THR A 26 10.64 -8.55 1.45
C THR A 26 10.39 -7.41 0.48
N ILE A 27 9.92 -6.29 1.00
CA ILE A 27 9.67 -5.03 0.28
C ILE A 27 10.18 -3.85 1.11
N ASP A 28 10.18 -2.66 0.52
CA ASP A 28 10.41 -1.42 1.23
C ASP A 28 9.20 -0.48 1.13
N THR A 29 9.24 0.64 1.86
CA THR A 29 8.19 1.68 1.81
C THR A 29 8.06 2.39 0.46
N ASN A 30 9.01 2.20 -0.47
CA ASN A 30 8.96 2.73 -1.83
C ASN A 30 8.48 1.68 -2.85
N THR A 31 8.08 0.49 -2.39
CA THR A 31 7.49 -0.55 -3.24
C THR A 31 5.99 -0.32 -3.37
N LEU A 32 5.50 -0.17 -4.61
CA LEU A 32 4.06 -0.11 -4.88
C LEU A 32 3.45 -1.50 -4.74
N ILE A 33 2.28 -1.58 -4.09
CA ILE A 33 1.47 -2.78 -4.00
C ILE A 33 0.27 -2.66 -4.93
N GLU A 34 0.18 -3.60 -5.87
CA GLU A 34 -0.98 -3.80 -6.72
C GLU A 34 -1.87 -4.92 -6.14
N ILE A 35 -3.18 -4.74 -6.26
CA ILE A 35 -4.16 -5.79 -5.97
C ILE A 35 -5.03 -5.99 -7.21
N SER A 36 -5.03 -7.21 -7.75
CA SER A 36 -5.75 -7.55 -8.98
C SER A 36 -6.72 -8.71 -8.77
N SER A 37 -7.73 -8.82 -9.63
CA SER A 37 -8.62 -9.98 -9.70
C SER A 37 -8.81 -10.41 -11.14
N GLU A 38 -8.86 -11.71 -11.37
CA GLU A 38 -9.20 -12.29 -12.68
C GLU A 38 -10.70 -12.15 -13.00
N THR A 39 -11.53 -11.98 -11.96
CA THR A 39 -12.97 -11.77 -12.14
C THR A 39 -13.24 -10.31 -12.50
N LYS A 40 -13.93 -10.09 -13.61
CA LYS A 40 -14.38 -8.74 -14.03
C LYS A 40 -15.54 -8.25 -13.16
N ASP A 41 -15.77 -6.94 -13.18
CA ASP A 41 -16.91 -6.28 -12.51
C ASP A 41 -17.00 -6.57 -11.01
N VAL A 42 -15.84 -6.52 -10.35
CA VAL A 42 -15.70 -6.63 -8.89
C VAL A 42 -15.10 -5.36 -8.31
N ASP A 43 -15.48 -5.06 -7.07
CA ASP A 43 -14.77 -4.13 -6.19
C ASP A 43 -13.88 -4.93 -5.25
N ILE A 44 -12.66 -4.46 -5.04
CA ILE A 44 -11.68 -5.10 -4.15
C ILE A 44 -11.59 -4.28 -2.86
N TYR A 45 -11.60 -4.96 -1.72
CA TYR A 45 -11.45 -4.37 -0.41
C TYR A 45 -10.32 -5.05 0.34
N TYR A 46 -9.56 -4.28 1.12
CA TYR A 46 -8.37 -4.79 1.79
C TYR A 46 -8.15 -4.13 3.16
N THR A 47 -7.28 -4.75 3.95
CA THR A 47 -6.80 -4.25 5.24
C THR A 47 -5.28 -4.39 5.27
N LEU A 48 -4.61 -3.54 6.06
CA LEU A 48 -3.14 -3.57 6.24
C LEU A 48 -2.72 -4.03 7.64
N ASP A 49 -3.67 -4.11 8.57
CA ASP A 49 -3.48 -4.52 9.96
C ASP A 49 -3.69 -6.03 10.19
N GLY A 50 -4.00 -6.78 9.12
CA GLY A 50 -4.30 -8.21 9.17
C GLY A 50 -5.71 -8.57 9.65
N SER A 51 -6.59 -7.59 9.90
CA SER A 51 -8.00 -7.82 10.18
C SER A 51 -8.75 -8.35 8.94
N LYS A 52 -9.88 -9.04 9.11
CA LYS A 52 -10.69 -9.51 7.96
C LYS A 52 -11.32 -8.28 7.29
N PRO A 53 -11.14 -8.06 5.98
CA PRO A 53 -11.87 -7.02 5.26
C PRO A 53 -13.37 -7.25 5.38
N ASP A 54 -14.11 -6.18 5.67
CA ASP A 54 -15.56 -6.20 5.88
C ASP A 54 -16.20 -5.06 5.07
N PRO A 55 -16.54 -5.33 3.79
CA PRO A 55 -17.06 -4.32 2.87
C PRO A 55 -18.45 -3.78 3.22
N PHE A 56 -19.21 -4.52 4.05
CA PHE A 56 -20.62 -4.23 4.33
C PHE A 56 -20.86 -3.62 5.71
N THR A 57 -19.86 -3.62 6.59
CA THR A 57 -19.99 -3.01 7.91
C THR A 57 -19.88 -1.49 7.83
N ALA A 58 -21.01 -0.81 8.04
CA ALA A 58 -21.09 0.65 8.17
C ALA A 58 -20.68 1.17 9.56
N LEU A 59 -20.41 0.29 10.54
CA LEU A 59 -20.02 0.72 11.89
C LEU A 59 -18.61 1.32 11.88
N ALA A 60 -18.52 2.57 12.34
CA ALA A 60 -17.29 3.35 12.48
C ALA A 60 -16.17 2.66 13.31
N THR A 61 -16.49 1.59 14.02
CA THR A 61 -15.57 0.83 14.88
C THR A 61 -14.63 -0.10 14.10
N ARG A 62 -14.93 -0.46 12.83
CA ARG A 62 -14.08 -1.34 11.99
C ARG A 62 -13.60 -0.67 10.69
N ARG A 63 -13.11 0.56 10.79
CA ARG A 63 -12.59 1.36 9.65
C ARG A 63 -11.27 0.88 9.03
N SER A 64 -10.79 -0.31 9.35
CA SER A 64 -9.55 -0.85 8.75
C SER A 64 -9.73 -1.30 7.29
N THR A 65 -10.97 -1.52 6.86
CA THR A 65 -11.29 -1.95 5.48
C THR A 65 -11.26 -0.77 4.53
N ILE A 66 -10.43 -0.86 3.50
CA ILE A 66 -10.20 0.16 2.49
C ILE A 66 -10.62 -0.41 1.13
N GLN A 67 -11.37 0.36 0.34
CA GLN A 67 -11.65 -0.01 -1.05
C GLN A 67 -10.42 0.28 -1.91
N TYR A 68 -9.94 -0.74 -2.63
CA TYR A 68 -8.82 -0.61 -3.57
C TYR A 68 -9.24 0.22 -4.79
N LYS A 69 -8.43 1.23 -5.12
CA LYS A 69 -8.66 2.12 -6.28
C LYS A 69 -7.49 2.13 -7.26
N LYS A 70 -6.27 1.99 -6.76
CA LYS A 70 -5.02 1.96 -7.52
C LYS A 70 -3.91 1.39 -6.66
N ALA A 71 -2.77 1.08 -7.27
CA ALA A 71 -1.58 0.68 -6.55
C ALA A 71 -1.16 1.76 -5.52
N PHE A 72 -0.62 1.31 -4.38
CA PHE A 72 -0.31 2.18 -3.25
C PHE A 72 0.99 1.77 -2.55
N TYR A 73 1.63 2.72 -1.88
CA TYR A 73 2.77 2.47 -1.00
C TYR A 73 2.30 2.08 0.40
N ILE A 74 3.08 1.26 1.10
CA ILE A 74 2.82 0.97 2.51
C ILE A 74 3.10 2.23 3.34
N PRO A 75 2.12 2.75 4.10
CA PRO A 75 2.34 3.89 4.98
C PRO A 75 3.42 3.59 6.03
N LYS A 76 4.36 4.53 6.26
CA LYS A 76 5.48 4.34 7.20
C LYS A 76 5.03 3.98 8.61
N ASN A 77 3.93 4.58 9.09
CA ASN A 77 3.35 4.29 10.40
C ASN A 77 2.76 2.88 10.52
N ILE A 78 2.45 2.23 9.40
CA ILE A 78 2.00 0.82 9.35
C ILE A 78 3.20 -0.10 9.12
N ALA A 79 4.20 0.36 8.35
CA ALA A 79 5.41 -0.38 8.06
C ALA A 79 6.22 -0.69 9.32
N THR A 80 6.22 0.18 10.34
CA THR A 80 6.83 -0.05 11.65
C THR A 80 5.87 -0.91 12.50
N PRO A 81 6.17 -2.19 12.79
CA PRO A 81 7.45 -2.72 13.31
C PRO A 81 8.30 -3.56 12.33
N GLY A 82 8.15 -3.35 11.02
CA GLY A 82 8.87 -4.04 9.95
C GLY A 82 8.10 -5.21 9.33
N LYS A 83 6.83 -5.41 9.71
CA LYS A 83 5.98 -6.49 9.18
C LYS A 83 4.58 -5.99 8.91
N VAL A 84 4.07 -6.28 7.72
CA VAL A 84 2.71 -5.91 7.32
C VAL A 84 1.96 -7.13 6.81
N THR A 85 0.71 -7.27 7.26
CA THR A 85 -0.20 -8.33 6.78
C THR A 85 -1.34 -7.69 6.00
N ILE A 86 -1.33 -7.90 4.69
CA ILE A 86 -2.39 -7.44 3.80
C ILE A 86 -3.40 -8.56 3.64
N LYS A 87 -4.68 -8.28 3.91
CA LYS A 87 -5.78 -9.17 3.55
C LYS A 87 -6.67 -8.49 2.54
N ALA A 88 -7.17 -9.23 1.56
CA ALA A 88 -8.04 -8.68 0.53
C ALA A 88 -9.18 -9.64 0.14
N ILE A 89 -10.30 -9.07 -0.29
CA ILE A 89 -11.49 -9.76 -0.79
C ILE A 89 -12.00 -9.04 -2.04
N ALA A 90 -12.52 -9.79 -3.01
CA ALA A 90 -13.26 -9.25 -4.14
C ALA A 90 -14.75 -9.44 -3.91
N VAL A 91 -15.54 -8.41 -4.19
CA VAL A 91 -17.00 -8.39 -4.08
C VAL A 91 -17.58 -8.02 -5.44
N SER A 92 -18.62 -8.70 -5.90
CA SER A 92 -19.29 -8.32 -7.14
C SER A 92 -19.94 -6.94 -7.02
N LYS A 93 -20.09 -6.23 -8.15
CA LYS A 93 -20.75 -4.91 -8.19
C LYS A 93 -22.17 -4.89 -7.62
N ASP A 94 -22.87 -6.03 -7.67
CA ASP A 94 -24.20 -6.22 -7.07
C ASP A 94 -24.17 -6.31 -5.52
N GLY A 95 -22.98 -6.48 -4.92
CA GLY A 95 -22.80 -6.63 -3.48
C GLY A 95 -23.24 -7.98 -2.91
N ILE A 96 -23.54 -8.98 -3.76
CA ILE A 96 -24.16 -10.25 -3.32
C ILE A 96 -23.13 -11.36 -3.13
N ARG A 97 -22.09 -11.38 -3.96
CA ARG A 97 -21.09 -12.44 -3.99
C ARG A 97 -19.74 -11.91 -3.55
N GLU A 98 -18.99 -12.76 -2.88
CA GLU A 98 -17.63 -12.47 -2.43
C GLU A 98 -16.69 -13.62 -2.81
N SER A 99 -15.42 -13.30 -2.99
CA SER A 99 -14.36 -14.29 -3.03
C SER A 99 -14.00 -14.78 -1.63
N VAL A 100 -13.15 -15.81 -1.55
CA VAL A 100 -12.40 -16.06 -0.31
C VAL A 100 -11.43 -14.89 -0.03
N VAL A 101 -11.08 -14.71 1.25
CA VAL A 101 -10.08 -13.71 1.67
C VAL A 101 -8.68 -14.23 1.39
N VAL A 102 -7.89 -13.48 0.61
CA VAL A 102 -6.45 -13.74 0.44
C VAL A 102 -5.67 -13.06 1.56
N THR A 103 -4.56 -13.66 2.00
CA THR A 103 -3.63 -13.08 2.99
C THR A 103 -2.22 -13.09 2.44
N LYS A 104 -1.53 -11.95 2.48
CA LYS A 104 -0.12 -11.82 2.12
C LYS A 104 0.62 -11.12 3.25
N LYS A 105 1.77 -11.68 3.64
CA LYS A 105 2.65 -11.10 4.66
C LYS A 105 3.91 -10.60 3.97
N PHE A 106 4.34 -9.41 4.38
CA PHE A 106 5.57 -8.79 3.91
C PHE A 106 6.45 -8.40 5.09
N ASP A 107 7.75 -8.66 4.94
CA ASP A 107 8.79 -8.00 5.75
C ASP A 107 9.09 -6.66 5.06
N VAL A 108 8.89 -5.55 5.77
CA VAL A 108 8.94 -4.19 5.21
C VAL A 108 10.14 -3.46 5.78
N GLN A 109 11.06 -3.06 4.91
CA GLN A 109 12.15 -2.17 5.25
C GLN A 109 11.67 -0.72 5.17
N VAL A 110 11.71 -0.02 6.29
CA VAL A 110 11.39 1.41 6.31
C VAL A 110 12.58 2.15 5.73
N VAL A 111 12.38 2.79 4.58
CA VAL A 111 13.40 3.62 3.95
C VAL A 111 13.10 5.07 4.33
N GLU A 112 14.05 5.72 4.97
CA GLU A 112 14.03 7.17 5.11
C GLU A 112 14.22 7.74 3.70
N SER A 113 13.25 8.53 3.26
CA SER A 113 13.40 9.29 2.03
C SER A 113 14.48 10.32 2.33
N ASP A 114 15.62 10.26 1.64
CA ASP A 114 16.72 11.22 1.70
C ASP A 114 16.28 12.61 1.18
N HIS A 115 15.34 13.22 1.89
CA HIS A 115 15.16 14.66 1.91
C HIS A 115 15.63 15.13 3.29
N SER A 116 16.92 15.01 3.52
CA SER A 116 17.60 16.05 4.27
C SER A 116 17.48 17.35 3.45
N PRO A 117 16.97 18.46 4.00
CA PRO A 117 17.27 19.77 3.46
C PRO A 117 18.74 20.07 3.78
N THR A 118 19.64 19.44 3.05
CA THR A 118 21.05 19.84 2.91
C THR A 118 21.14 20.34 1.46
N ASP A 119 21.56 21.55 1.12
CA ASP A 119 22.40 22.50 1.84
C ASP A 119 22.35 23.89 1.16
N GLU A 120 22.51 24.94 1.97
CA GLU A 120 23.33 26.13 1.67
C GLU A 120 22.95 27.17 0.59
N ASN A 121 21.68 27.49 0.29
CA ASN A 121 21.41 28.63 -0.62
C ASN A 121 20.38 29.69 -0.20
N GLU A 122 19.72 29.58 0.96
CA GLU A 122 18.81 30.64 1.41
C GLU A 122 19.47 31.70 2.31
N ASN A 123 20.65 31.42 2.87
CA ASN A 123 21.33 32.39 3.75
C ASN A 123 22.27 33.37 3.02
N ARG A 124 22.59 33.18 1.73
CA ARG A 124 23.45 34.13 1.00
C ARG A 124 22.73 35.42 0.62
N PHE A 125 21.44 35.36 0.36
CA PHE A 125 20.64 36.53 -0.05
C PHE A 125 20.38 37.51 1.11
N VAL A 126 20.31 37.00 2.35
CA VAL A 126 20.02 37.83 3.54
C VAL A 126 21.24 38.64 3.98
N TYR A 127 22.47 38.14 3.77
CA TYR A 127 23.69 38.89 4.12
C TYR A 127 24.04 39.99 3.11
N GLU A 128 23.75 39.81 1.81
CA GLU A 128 24.00 40.85 0.79
C GLU A 128 23.04 42.05 0.94
N LEU A 129 21.76 41.82 1.27
CA LEU A 129 20.79 42.90 1.53
C LEU A 129 21.08 43.73 2.79
N GLN A 130 21.86 43.20 3.74
CA GLN A 130 22.28 43.95 4.93
C GLN A 130 23.53 44.80 4.72
N GLN A 131 24.32 44.54 3.67
CA GLN A 131 25.54 45.31 3.36
C GLN A 131 25.29 46.50 2.42
N GLU A 132 24.16 46.55 1.71
CA GLU A 132 23.77 47.70 0.85
C GLU A 132 23.07 48.84 1.62
N ARG A 133 22.96 48.74 2.96
CA ARG A 133 22.47 49.82 3.83
C ARG A 133 23.56 50.44 4.68
N LYS A 134 24.65 50.88 4.05
CA LYS A 134 25.59 51.85 4.63
C LYS A 134 25.82 53.01 3.68
#